data_AF-A0A316S609-F1
#
_entry.id   AF-A0A316S609-F1
#
_cell.length_a   1.000
_cell.length_b   1.000
_cell.length_c   1.000
_cell.angle_alpha   90.00
_cell.angle_beta   90.00
_cell.angle_gamma   90.00
#
_symmetry.space_group_name_H-M   'P 1'
#
loop_
_entity.id
_entity.type
_entity.pdbx_description
1 polymer ?
#
loop_
_entity_poly.entity_id
_entity_poly.type
_entity_poly.pdbx_seq_one_letter_code
_entity_poly.pdbx_strand_id
1 'polypeptide(L)'
;MTVLQVVYGTPVANVKEICKHYHISDRTARTIMKEMQQEKERYGDFAVMGDGALKRVNFLAFTDYWRFRKLLQDKNARKAVPPYRPQEVARSLGFYGGETFRGADMQ
;
A
#
# COMPACT_ATOMS: atom_id res chain seq x y z
N MET A 1 30.30 -6.95 -12.19
CA MET A 1 29.29 -7.50 -11.27
C MET A 1 28.60 -6.31 -10.62
N THR A 2 27.40 -5.95 -11.08
CA THR A 2 26.68 -4.79 -10.56
C THR A 2 25.79 -5.24 -9.41
N VAL A 3 26.05 -4.74 -8.21
CA VAL A 3 25.27 -5.05 -7.01
C VAL A 3 24.10 -4.08 -6.96
N LEU A 4 22.87 -4.60 -7.04
CA LEU A 4 21.65 -3.82 -6.85
C LEU A 4 21.50 -3.50 -5.36
N GLN A 5 21.47 -2.20 -5.03
CA GLN A 5 21.06 -1.76 -3.71
C GLN A 5 19.54 -1.87 -3.59
N VAL A 6 19.09 -2.73 -2.67
CA VAL A 6 17.71 -2.75 -2.19
C VAL A 6 17.44 -1.39 -1.56
N VAL A 7 16.57 -0.59 -2.18
CA VAL A 7 16.09 0.64 -1.56
C VAL A 7 15.21 0.22 -0.38
N TYR A 8 15.77 0.32 0.82
CA TYR A 8 15.03 0.21 2.07
C TYR A 8 13.97 1.31 2.11
N GLY A 9 12.74 0.98 1.69
CA GLY A 9 11.57 1.77 2.00
C GLY A 9 11.03 1.31 3.34
N THR A 10 10.90 2.22 4.31
CA THR A 10 10.13 1.92 5.52
C THR A 10 8.70 1.62 5.07
N PRO A 11 8.18 0.37 5.21
CA PRO A 11 6.87 0.00 4.66
C PRO A 11 5.72 0.58 5.49
N VAL A 12 6.03 1.52 6.40
CA VAL A 12 5.16 2.07 7.40
C VAL A 12 5.22 3.58 7.30
N ALA A 13 4.06 4.20 7.10
CA ALA A 13 3.90 5.64 7.00
C ALA A 13 3.06 6.18 8.16
N ASN A 14 3.37 7.39 8.62
CA ASN A 14 2.51 8.16 9.50
C ASN A 14 1.50 8.99 8.70
N VAL A 15 0.54 9.62 9.40
CA VAL A 15 -0.53 10.41 8.75
C VAL A 15 0.04 11.55 7.90
N LYS A 16 1.09 12.25 8.36
CA LYS A 16 1.69 13.36 7.60
C LYS A 16 2.32 12.88 6.30
N GLU A 17 3.00 11.72 6.34
CA GLU A 17 3.57 11.10 5.14
C GLU A 17 2.48 10.71 4.15
N ILE A 18 1.39 10.08 4.61
CA ILE A 18 0.24 9.75 3.76
C ILE A 18 -0.36 11.00 3.11
N CYS A 19 -0.59 12.06 3.89
CA CYS A 19 -1.12 13.31 3.36
C CYS A 19 -0.22 13.90 2.27
N LYS A 20 1.11 13.83 2.46
CA LYS A 20 2.10 14.29 1.47
C LYS A 20 2.09 13.42 0.22
N HIS A 21 2.09 12.10 0.36
CA HIS A 21 2.18 11.15 -0.76
C HIS A 21 0.92 11.14 -1.63
N TYR A 22 -0.25 11.23 -1.01
CA TYR A 22 -1.54 11.12 -1.71
C TYR A 22 -2.22 12.47 -1.94
N HIS A 23 -1.60 13.58 -1.50
CA HIS A 23 -2.15 14.93 -1.58
C HIS A 23 -3.56 15.03 -0.98
N ILE A 24 -3.75 14.43 0.20
CA ILE A 24 -5.03 14.42 0.93
C ILE A 24 -4.92 15.14 2.27
N SER A 25 -6.07 15.55 2.81
CA SER A 25 -6.14 16.15 4.15
C SER A 25 -5.88 15.13 5.26
N ASP A 26 -5.42 15.61 6.43
CA ASP A 26 -5.26 14.78 7.64
C ASP A 26 -6.57 14.08 8.04
N ARG A 27 -7.71 14.79 7.93
CA ARG A 27 -9.04 14.22 8.17
C ARG A 27 -9.31 13.04 7.23
N THR A 28 -9.05 13.20 5.94
CA THR A 28 -9.25 12.15 4.93
C THR A 28 -8.37 10.94 5.21
N ALA A 29 -7.08 11.16 5.50
CA ALA A 29 -6.14 10.09 5.85
C ALA A 29 -6.61 9.29 7.09
N ARG A 30 -7.03 9.97 8.16
CA ARG A 30 -7.54 9.32 9.38
C ARG A 30 -8.83 8.54 9.14
N THR A 31 -9.74 9.06 8.32
CA THR A 31 -10.96 8.34 7.93
C THR A 31 -10.61 7.05 7.21
N ILE A 32 -9.73 7.09 6.22
CA ILE A 32 -9.29 5.90 5.48
C ILE A 32 -8.64 4.87 6.41
N MET A 33 -7.75 5.32 7.30
CA MET A 33 -7.11 4.41 8.26
C MET A 33 -8.14 3.76 9.20
N LYS A 34 -9.22 4.46 9.58
CA LYS A 34 -10.31 3.88 10.37
C LYS A 34 -11.11 2.85 9.57
N GLU A 35 -11.37 3.12 8.30
CA GLU A 35 -12.03 2.15 7.40
C GLU A 35 -11.15 0.91 7.20
N MET A 36 -9.84 1.07 6.99
CA MET A 36 -8.89 -0.04 6.88
C MET A 36 -8.84 -0.92 8.13
N GLN A 37 -9.05 -0.36 9.33
CA GLN A 37 -9.13 -1.15 10.56
C GLN A 37 -10.32 -2.12 10.57
N GLN A 38 -11.37 -1.85 9.77
CA GLN A 38 -12.51 -2.76 9.59
C GLN A 38 -12.20 -3.88 8.59
N GLU A 39 -11.17 -3.70 7.76
CA GLU A 39 -10.71 -4.64 6.72
C GLU A 39 -9.62 -5.61 7.24
N LYS A 40 -9.72 -6.00 8.52
CA LYS A 40 -8.71 -6.82 9.20
C LYS A 40 -8.47 -8.17 8.52
N GLU A 41 -9.53 -8.81 8.02
CA GLU A 41 -9.45 -10.09 7.30
C GLU A 41 -8.59 -9.98 6.03
N ARG A 42 -8.60 -8.83 5.35
CA ARG A 42 -7.86 -8.60 4.11
C ARG A 42 -6.41 -8.18 4.35
N TYR A 43 -6.18 -7.24 5.27
CA TYR A 43 -4.86 -6.62 5.44
C TYR A 43 -4.08 -7.09 6.67
N GLY A 44 -4.71 -7.85 7.57
CA GLY A 44 -4.09 -8.39 8.79
C GLY A 44 -3.86 -7.34 9.89
N ASP A 45 -3.24 -7.79 10.99
CA ASP A 45 -3.00 -6.97 12.19
C ASP A 45 -2.02 -5.80 11.98
N PHE A 46 -1.15 -5.90 10.97
CA PHE A 46 -0.13 -4.89 10.70
C PHE A 46 -0.58 -3.78 9.73
N ALA A 47 -1.84 -3.78 9.31
CA ALA A 47 -2.36 -2.79 8.37
C ALA A 47 -2.34 -1.37 8.95
N VAL A 48 -2.85 -1.21 10.18
CA VAL A 48 -2.89 0.06 10.90
C VAL A 48 -2.46 -0.21 12.35
N MET A 49 -1.38 0.44 12.76
CA MET A 49 -0.71 0.21 14.05
C MET A 49 -0.69 1.49 14.89
N GLY A 50 -0.61 1.33 16.21
CA GLY A 50 -0.55 2.45 17.15
C GLY A 50 -1.87 3.22 17.31
N ASP A 51 -1.82 4.31 18.08
CA ASP A 51 -2.99 5.10 18.43
C ASP A 51 -2.73 6.62 18.35
N GLY A 52 -3.80 7.40 18.20
CA GLY A 52 -3.79 8.87 18.23
C GLY A 52 -2.81 9.51 17.24
N ALA A 53 -1.82 10.23 17.76
CA ALA A 53 -0.77 10.89 16.98
C ALA A 53 0.37 9.94 16.56
N LEU A 54 0.51 8.79 17.23
CA LEU A 54 1.51 7.77 16.92
C LEU A 54 1.00 6.73 15.92
N LYS A 55 -0.20 6.94 15.35
CA LYS A 55 -0.78 6.06 14.36
C LYS A 55 0.14 5.90 13.15
N ARG A 56 0.27 4.66 12.70
CA ARG A 56 1.08 4.22 11.58
C ARG A 56 0.25 3.32 10.67
N VAL A 57 0.54 3.32 9.38
CA VAL A 57 -0.14 2.48 8.39
C VAL A 57 0.88 1.76 7.52
N ASN A 58 0.63 0.51 7.20
CA ASN A 58 1.37 -0.18 6.16
C ASN A 58 1.06 0.50 4.81
N PHE A 59 2.09 1.07 4.18
CA PHE A 59 1.93 1.87 2.96
C PHE A 59 1.39 1.05 1.78
N LEU A 60 1.76 -0.23 1.68
CA LEU A 60 1.27 -1.13 0.64
C LEU A 60 -0.22 -1.45 0.83
N ALA A 61 -0.62 -1.72 2.07
CA ALA A 61 -2.03 -1.96 2.41
C ALA A 61 -2.86 -0.70 2.15
N PHE A 62 -2.33 0.48 2.48
CA PHE A 62 -2.99 1.74 2.19
C PHE A 62 -3.16 1.96 0.68
N THR A 63 -2.14 1.65 -0.11
CA THR A 63 -2.19 1.77 -1.58
C THR A 63 -3.26 0.88 -2.18
N ASP A 64 -3.30 -0.40 -1.77
CA ASP A 64 -4.32 -1.36 -2.23
C ASP A 64 -5.73 -0.92 -1.82
N TYR A 65 -5.90 -0.52 -0.56
CA TYR A 65 -7.18 -0.01 -0.07
C TYR A 65 -7.61 1.24 -0.83
N TRP A 66 -6.70 2.19 -1.05
CA TRP A 66 -6.98 3.42 -1.79
C TRP A 66 -7.49 3.14 -3.19
N ARG A 67 -6.87 2.18 -3.89
CA ARG A 67 -7.29 1.74 -5.23
C ARG A 67 -8.69 1.12 -5.22
N PHE A 68 -8.98 0.26 -4.26
CA PHE A 68 -10.22 -0.53 -4.22
C PHE A 68 -11.29 0.00 -3.26
N ARG A 69 -11.09 1.17 -2.64
CA ARG A 69 -11.91 1.72 -1.55
C ARG A 69 -13.40 1.67 -1.85
N LYS A 70 -13.80 2.20 -3.02
CA LYS A 70 -15.21 2.24 -3.44
C LYS A 70 -15.82 0.83 -3.58
N LEU A 71 -15.05 -0.12 -4.12
CA LEU A 71 -15.50 -1.49 -4.32
C LEU A 71 -15.56 -2.28 -3.01
N LEU A 72 -14.64 -2.02 -2.08
CA LEU A 72 -14.64 -2.63 -0.75
C LEU A 72 -15.82 -2.17 0.12
N GLN A 73 -16.25 -0.92 -0.08
CA GLN A 73 -17.41 -0.33 0.61
C GLN A 73 -18.76 -0.83 0.06
N ASP A 74 -18.80 -1.32 -1.18
CA ASP A 74 -20.01 -1.89 -1.79
C ASP A 74 -20.04 -3.42 -1.62
N LYS A 75 -21.07 -3.93 -0.95
CA LYS A 75 -21.23 -5.37 -0.65
C LYS A 75 -21.27 -6.25 -1.90
N ASN A 76 -21.84 -5.77 -3.00
CA ASN A 76 -21.95 -6.51 -4.25
C ASN A 76 -20.66 -6.44 -5.05
N ALA A 77 -20.08 -5.24 -5.16
CA ALA A 77 -18.88 -5.01 -5.94
C ALA A 77 -17.61 -5.59 -5.30
N ARG A 78 -17.60 -5.80 -3.97
CA ARG A 78 -16.49 -6.40 -3.23
C ARG A 78 -16.03 -7.74 -3.78
N LYS A 79 -16.94 -8.53 -4.36
CA LYS A 79 -16.62 -9.84 -4.99
C LYS A 79 -15.66 -9.72 -6.17
N ALA A 80 -15.59 -8.55 -6.80
CA ALA A 80 -14.68 -8.28 -7.91
C ALA A 80 -13.29 -7.81 -7.45
N VAL A 81 -13.09 -7.57 -6.15
CA VAL A 81 -11.80 -7.10 -5.63
C VAL A 81 -10.84 -8.30 -5.53
N PRO A 82 -9.68 -8.27 -6.19
CA PRO A 82 -8.71 -9.37 -6.13
C PRO A 82 -8.15 -9.52 -4.72
N PRO A 83 -7.65 -10.71 -4.33
CA PRO A 83 -6.96 -10.90 -3.05
C PRO A 83 -5.81 -9.91 -2.87
N TYR A 84 -5.59 -9.44 -1.64
CA TYR A 84 -4.47 -8.53 -1.35
C TYR A 84 -3.13 -9.25 -1.50
N ARG A 85 -2.27 -8.74 -2.40
CA ARG A 85 -0.94 -9.28 -2.70
C ARG A 85 0.12 -8.19 -2.54
N PRO A 86 0.72 -8.01 -1.35
CA PRO A 86 1.65 -6.92 -1.08
C PRO A 86 2.85 -6.89 -2.03
N GLN A 87 3.31 -8.06 -2.51
CA GLN A 87 4.43 -8.16 -3.44
C GLN A 87 4.10 -7.54 -4.81
N GLU A 88 2.87 -7.71 -5.29
CA GLU A 88 2.42 -7.13 -6.57
C GLU A 88 2.26 -5.60 -6.45
N VAL A 89 1.74 -5.13 -5.31
CA VAL A 89 1.63 -3.69 -5.01
C VAL A 89 3.02 -3.06 -4.97
N ALA A 90 3.94 -3.66 -4.21
CA ALA A 90 5.32 -3.19 -4.12
C ALA A 90 6.04 -3.19 -5.47
N ARG A 91 5.85 -4.23 -6.31
CA ARG A 91 6.39 -4.27 -7.67
C ARG A 91 5.82 -3.14 -8.53
N SER A 92 4.51 -2.92 -8.47
CA SER A 92 3.83 -1.87 -9.25
C SER A 92 4.26 -0.46 -8.84
N LEU A 93 4.64 -0.27 -7.58
CA LEU A 93 5.16 0.99 -7.05
C LEU A 93 6.68 1.16 -7.29
N GLY A 94 7.36 0.19 -7.89
CA GLY A 94 8.79 0.26 -8.15
C GLY A 94 9.69 -0.05 -6.94
N PHE A 95 9.15 -0.61 -5.85
CA PHE A 95 9.97 -1.07 -4.71
C PHE A 95 10.84 -2.29 -5.06
N TYR A 96 10.49 -3.04 -6.10
CA TYR A 96 11.29 -4.15 -6.62
C TYR A 96 11.89 -3.77 -7.99
N GLY A 97 13.08 -3.17 -7.98
CA GLY A 97 13.92 -3.00 -9.17
C GLY A 97 14.75 -4.26 -9.39
N GLY A 98 14.16 -5.26 -10.04
CA GLY A 98 14.82 -6.54 -10.31
C GLY A 98 14.37 -7.14 -11.63
N GLU A 99 14.20 -6.33 -12.67
CA GLU A 99 14.23 -6.87 -14.03
C GLU A 99 15.70 -6.93 -14.44
N THR A 100 16.20 -8.16 -14.62
CA THR A 100 17.50 -8.37 -15.26
C THR A 100 17.36 -7.89 -16.69
N PHE A 101 17.96 -6.75 -17.02
CA PHE A 101 18.14 -6.34 -18.41
C PHE A 101 19.14 -7.32 -19.04
N ARG A 102 18.67 -8.46 -19.56
CA ARG A 102 19.44 -9.24 -20.53
C ARG A 102 19.34 -8.48 -21.83
N GLY A 103 20.40 -7.76 -22.21
CA GLY A 103 20.51 -7.06 -23.50
C GLY A 103 20.56 -7.99 -24.72
N ALA A 104 19.77 -9.07 -24.74
CA ALA A 104 19.71 -10.04 -25.82
C ALA A 104 18.41 -9.96 -26.64
N ASP A 105 17.42 -9.16 -26.21
CA ASP A 105 16.16 -8.98 -26.95
C ASP A 105 16.17 -7.64 -27.71
N MET A 106 17.12 -7.50 -28.65
CA MET A 106 16.92 -6.69 -29.85
C MET A 106 17.25 -7.57 -31.05
N GLN A 107 16.20 -8.06 -31.71
CA GLN A 107 16.25 -8.44 -33.12
C GLN A 107 16.22 -7.16 -33.97
#